data_AF-A0A3C2BTR0-F1
#
_entry.id   AF-A0A3C2BTR0-F1
#
_cell.length_a   1.000
_cell.length_b   1.000
_cell.length_c   1.000
_cell.angle_alpha   90.00
_cell.angle_beta   90.00
_cell.angle_gamma   90.00
#
_symmetry.space_group_name_H-M   'P 1'
#
loop_
_entity.id
_entity.type
_entity.pdbx_description
1 polymer ?
#
loop_
_entity_poly.entity_id
_entity_poly.type
_entity_poly.pdbx_seq_one_letter_code
_entity_poly.pdbx_strand_id
1 'polypeptide(L)'
;DTRLVADERLIPRSSEPVSGDSDFRAGQCVGDLEIDVALTDLTFAGGTARHVLSAPDGRSVTLRQDESCGYVHIFVTTELPGRPRAVAIEPMTGPANAFNSGVGLRWLPPGESFTMTWGIDAVLGEAG
;
A
#
# COMPACT_ATOMS: atom_id res chain seq x y z
N ASP A 1 -2.89 -6.14 8.74
CA ASP A 1 -2.29 -6.48 10.06
C ASP A 1 -0.88 -7.07 9.95
N THR A 2 -0.41 -7.40 8.74
CA THR A 2 0.84 -8.12 8.53
C THR A 2 1.72 -7.35 7.55
N ARG A 3 3.04 -7.37 7.78
CA ARG A 3 4.05 -6.93 6.79
C ARG A 3 4.79 -8.13 6.22
N LEU A 4 5.27 -7.97 4.98
CA LEU A 4 6.20 -8.91 4.37
C LEU A 4 7.62 -8.50 4.71
N VAL A 5 8.43 -9.47 5.15
CA VAL A 5 9.84 -9.27 5.46
C VAL A 5 10.65 -9.69 4.24
N ALA A 6 11.33 -8.72 3.65
CA ALA A 6 12.15 -8.91 2.47
C ALA A 6 13.63 -9.10 2.83
N ASP A 7 14.37 -9.78 1.95
CA ASP A 7 15.83 -9.81 2.03
C ASP A 7 16.46 -8.50 1.47
N GLU A 8 17.78 -8.44 1.46
CA GLU A 8 18.56 -7.30 0.94
C GLU A 8 18.30 -6.97 -0.54
N ARG A 9 17.67 -7.88 -1.28
CA ARG A 9 17.28 -7.71 -2.69
C ARG A 9 15.81 -7.33 -2.84
N LEU A 10 15.15 -7.00 -1.73
CA LEU A 10 13.73 -6.67 -1.64
C LEU A 10 12.81 -7.83 -2.05
N ILE A 11 13.27 -9.08 -1.89
CA ILE A 11 12.45 -10.27 -2.16
C ILE A 11 11.77 -10.74 -0.86
N PRO A 12 10.43 -10.82 -0.79
CA PRO A 12 9.73 -11.35 0.37
C PRO A 12 10.16 -12.79 0.70
N ARG A 13 10.53 -13.02 1.97
CA ARG A 13 10.97 -14.34 2.48
C ARG A 13 10.05 -14.88 3.57
N SER A 14 9.41 -14.00 4.33
CA SER A 14 8.47 -14.34 5.40
C SER A 14 7.50 -13.19 5.62
N SER A 15 6.63 -13.34 6.62
CA SER A 15 5.68 -12.32 7.05
C SER A 15 5.63 -12.27 8.57
N GLU A 16 5.30 -11.09 9.12
CA GLU A 16 5.17 -10.89 10.56
C GLU A 16 4.14 -9.78 10.87
N PRO A 17 3.60 -9.72 12.10
CA PRO A 17 2.69 -8.65 12.48
C PRO A 17 3.31 -7.27 12.30
N VAL A 18 2.52 -6.30 11.86
CA VAL A 18 2.98 -4.90 11.80
C VAL A 18 3.37 -4.40 13.19
N SER A 19 4.43 -3.60 13.24
CA SER A 19 4.91 -2.91 14.43
C SER A 19 5.80 -1.73 14.04
N GLY A 20 6.04 -0.80 14.98
CA GLY A 20 6.86 0.39 14.74
C GLY A 20 6.44 1.15 13.48
N ASP A 21 7.39 1.53 12.64
CA ASP A 21 7.19 2.36 11.43
C ASP A 21 6.35 1.70 10.32
N SER A 22 6.02 0.41 10.47
CA SER A 22 5.13 -0.32 9.56
C SER A 22 3.68 -0.44 10.06
N ASP A 23 3.40 0.00 11.29
CA ASP A 23 2.06 -0.03 11.88
C ASP A 23 1.34 1.31 11.70
N PHE A 24 0.57 1.40 10.62
CA PHE A 24 -0.20 2.59 10.26
C PHE A 24 -1.61 2.65 10.88
N ARG A 25 -2.00 1.68 11.73
CA ARG A 25 -3.39 1.56 12.20
C ARG A 25 -3.87 2.75 13.04
N ALA A 26 -2.94 3.39 13.76
CA ALA A 26 -3.20 4.63 14.50
C ALA A 26 -2.80 5.91 13.72
N GLY A 27 -2.37 5.77 12.46
CA GLY A 27 -1.73 6.82 11.67
C GLY A 27 -0.27 7.03 12.05
N GLN A 28 0.53 7.52 11.10
CA GLN A 28 1.92 7.90 11.31
C GLN A 28 2.27 9.19 10.57
N CYS A 29 3.20 9.95 11.12
CA CYS A 29 3.72 11.16 10.49
C CYS A 29 4.66 10.79 9.35
N VAL A 30 4.24 10.99 8.10
CA VAL A 30 5.06 10.70 6.91
C VAL A 30 6.42 11.41 6.95
N GLY A 31 6.51 12.58 7.61
CA GLY A 31 7.75 13.33 7.77
C GLY A 31 8.86 12.60 8.53
N ASP A 32 8.50 11.61 9.35
CA ASP A 32 9.43 10.88 10.20
C ASP A 32 9.81 9.50 9.63
N LEU A 33 9.24 9.11 8.48
CA LEU A 33 9.36 7.75 7.93
C LEU A 33 10.36 7.63 6.79
N GLU A 34 11.11 6.55 6.77
CA GLU A 34 11.86 6.08 5.61
C GLU A 34 11.60 4.58 5.51
N ILE A 35 10.69 4.21 4.61
CA ILE A 35 10.14 2.84 4.59
C ILE A 35 9.87 2.37 3.18
N ASP A 36 10.08 1.07 2.97
CA ASP A 36 9.80 0.32 1.75
C ASP A 36 9.19 -1.02 2.18
N VAL A 37 7.86 -1.07 2.30
CA VAL A 37 7.17 -2.22 2.92
C VAL A 37 5.91 -2.63 2.17
N ALA A 38 5.77 -3.93 1.96
CA ALA A 38 4.52 -4.54 1.51
C ALA A 38 3.70 -5.01 2.72
N LEU A 39 2.43 -4.62 2.75
CA LEU A 39 1.46 -5.00 3.78
C LEU A 39 0.40 -5.93 3.20
N THR A 40 -0.12 -6.82 4.06
CA THR A 40 -1.22 -7.73 3.76
C THR A 40 -2.12 -7.91 4.99
N ASP A 41 -3.11 -8.81 4.88
CA ASP A 41 -4.21 -8.96 5.83
C ASP A 41 -4.90 -7.61 6.04
N LEU A 42 -5.33 -7.01 4.92
CA LEU A 42 -5.97 -5.70 4.91
C LEU A 42 -7.43 -5.82 5.37
N THR A 43 -7.92 -4.79 6.04
CA THR A 43 -9.33 -4.69 6.42
C THR A 43 -10.13 -4.08 5.26
N PHE A 44 -11.11 -4.83 4.76
CA PHE A 44 -12.03 -4.38 3.73
C PHE A 44 -13.40 -4.06 4.33
N ALA A 45 -13.70 -2.78 4.50
CA ALA A 45 -15.01 -2.32 4.97
C ALA A 45 -15.95 -2.18 3.78
N GLY A 46 -16.95 -3.06 3.67
CA GLY A 46 -17.85 -3.09 2.51
C GLY A 46 -17.12 -3.43 1.21
N GLY A 47 -16.13 -4.32 1.27
CA GLY A 47 -15.33 -4.76 0.11
C GLY A 47 -14.26 -3.77 -0.36
N THR A 48 -13.98 -2.71 0.42
CA THR A 48 -12.96 -1.70 0.08
C THR A 48 -11.98 -1.52 1.23
N ALA A 49 -10.68 -1.61 0.93
CA ALA A 49 -9.62 -1.13 1.79
C ALA A 49 -9.32 0.35 1.47
N ARG A 50 -9.07 1.15 2.51
CA ARG A 50 -8.84 2.59 2.40
C ARG A 50 -7.48 2.96 3.00
N HIS A 51 -6.68 3.69 2.24
CA HIS A 51 -5.40 4.25 2.68
C HIS A 51 -5.50 5.77 2.62
N VAL A 52 -5.32 6.44 3.76
CA VAL A 52 -5.57 7.88 3.88
C VAL A 52 -4.27 8.60 4.18
N LEU A 53 -3.95 9.57 3.33
CA LEU A 53 -2.94 10.58 3.60
C LEU A 53 -3.65 11.89 3.94
N SER A 54 -3.45 12.39 5.15
CA SER A 54 -4.03 13.66 5.62
C SER A 54 -2.96 14.71 5.87
N ALA A 55 -3.35 15.98 5.76
CA ALA A 55 -2.54 17.12 6.12
C ALA A 55 -3.22 17.91 7.27
N PRO A 56 -2.44 18.64 8.10
CA PRO A 56 -2.99 19.43 9.21
C PRO A 56 -3.97 20.53 8.78
N ASP A 57 -3.92 20.95 7.51
CA ASP A 57 -4.82 21.95 6.93
C ASP A 57 -6.17 21.37 6.45
N GLY A 58 -6.48 20.13 6.82
CA GLY A 58 -7.73 19.45 6.50
C GLY A 58 -7.76 18.80 5.12
N ARG A 59 -6.73 18.98 4.28
CA ARG A 59 -6.63 18.23 3.03
C ARG A 59 -6.43 16.75 3.30
N SER A 60 -7.00 15.92 2.43
CA SER A 60 -6.68 14.49 2.42
C SER A 60 -6.80 13.90 1.03
N VAL A 61 -6.05 12.81 0.82
CA VAL A 61 -6.18 11.92 -0.34
C VAL A 61 -6.44 10.53 0.20
N THR A 62 -7.47 9.87 -0.30
CA THR A 62 -7.82 8.49 0.05
C THR A 62 -7.70 7.60 -1.17
N LEU A 63 -6.76 6.66 -1.13
CA LEU A 63 -6.72 5.56 -2.08
C LEU A 63 -7.67 4.46 -1.62
N ARG A 64 -8.47 3.94 -2.56
CA ARG A 64 -9.36 2.79 -2.38
C ARG A 64 -8.90 1.65 -3.27
N GLN A 65 -8.96 0.44 -2.75
CA GLN A 65 -8.79 -0.79 -3.52
C GLN A 65 -9.82 -1.83 -3.11
N ASP A 66 -10.28 -2.62 -4.08
CA ASP A 66 -11.16 -3.76 -3.80
C ASP A 66 -10.37 -4.99 -3.31
N GLU A 67 -11.09 -6.04 -2.94
CA GLU A 67 -10.54 -7.30 -2.40
C GLU A 67 -9.67 -8.07 -3.41
N SER A 68 -9.67 -7.69 -4.69
CA SER A 68 -8.77 -8.30 -5.68
C SER A 68 -7.31 -7.87 -5.47
N CYS A 69 -7.10 -6.73 -4.81
CA CYS A 69 -5.81 -6.24 -4.35
C CYS A 69 -5.64 -6.55 -2.86
N GLY A 70 -5.25 -7.78 -2.52
CA GLY A 70 -5.03 -8.23 -1.13
C GLY A 70 -3.78 -7.65 -0.45
N TYR A 71 -3.02 -6.84 -1.16
CA TYR A 71 -1.75 -6.26 -0.71
C TYR A 71 -1.72 -4.76 -1.00
N VAL A 72 -0.89 -4.04 -0.25
CA VAL A 72 -0.54 -2.64 -0.53
C VAL A 72 0.95 -2.44 -0.26
N HIS A 73 1.65 -1.80 -1.18
CA HIS A 73 3.04 -1.39 -0.97
C HIS A 73 3.07 0.07 -0.53
N ILE A 74 3.82 0.36 0.53
CA ILE A 74 4.04 1.71 1.04
C ILE A 74 5.52 2.02 0.93
N PHE A 75 5.83 3.05 0.15
CA PHE A 75 7.19 3.55 -0.01
C PHE A 75 7.25 5.03 0.36
N VAL A 76 8.11 5.40 1.31
CA VAL A 76 8.37 6.79 1.72
C VAL A 76 9.86 7.08 1.55
N THR A 77 10.19 8.13 0.81
CA THR A 77 11.56 8.48 0.48
C THR A 77 11.80 9.99 0.46
N THR A 78 13.06 10.39 0.67
CA THR A 78 13.56 11.76 0.46
C THR A 78 14.41 11.90 -0.80
N GLU A 79 14.60 10.81 -1.55
CA GLU A 79 15.54 10.75 -2.67
C GLU A 79 14.91 11.16 -4.02
N LEU A 80 13.61 11.43 -4.06
CA LEU A 80 12.93 11.81 -5.30
C LEU A 80 13.36 13.22 -5.75
N PRO A 81 13.98 13.40 -6.93
CA PRO A 81 14.48 14.70 -7.36
C PRO A 81 13.41 15.79 -7.38
N GLY A 82 13.70 16.94 -6.77
CA GLY A 82 12.78 18.08 -6.70
C GLY A 82 11.63 17.91 -5.70
N ARG A 83 11.62 16.85 -4.89
CA ARG A 83 10.63 16.62 -3.83
C ARG A 83 11.37 16.35 -2.52
N PRO A 84 11.18 17.16 -1.46
CA PRO A 84 11.86 16.91 -0.18
C PRO A 84 11.39 15.61 0.49
N ARG A 85 10.20 15.13 0.10
CA ARG A 85 9.63 13.86 0.53
C ARG A 85 8.59 13.40 -0.48
N ALA A 86 8.52 12.10 -0.69
CA ALA A 86 7.53 11.47 -1.54
C ALA A 86 7.00 10.22 -0.86
N VAL A 87 5.72 9.93 -1.11
CA VAL A 87 5.07 8.69 -0.70
C VAL A 87 4.41 8.04 -1.90
N ALA A 88 4.56 6.73 -2.04
CA ALA A 88 3.79 5.88 -2.93
C ALA A 88 2.93 4.92 -2.10
N ILE A 89 1.71 4.70 -2.56
CA ILE A 89 0.74 3.74 -2.01
C ILE A 89 0.26 2.92 -3.20
N GLU A 90 0.63 1.64 -3.24
CA GLU A 90 0.49 0.82 -4.44
C GLU A 90 -0.38 -0.41 -4.14
N PRO A 91 -1.65 -0.44 -4.56
CA PRO A 91 -2.46 -1.65 -4.51
C PRO A 91 -1.83 -2.75 -5.34
N MET A 92 -1.71 -3.95 -4.78
CA MET A 92 -1.17 -5.10 -5.50
C MET A 92 -2.07 -6.31 -5.35
N THR A 93 -2.21 -7.07 -6.43
CA THR A 93 -2.96 -8.35 -6.46
C THR A 93 -2.18 -9.50 -5.82
N GLY A 94 -0.85 -9.39 -5.82
CA GLY A 94 0.07 -10.31 -5.16
C GLY A 94 1.35 -9.56 -4.75
N PRO A 95 2.16 -10.14 -3.85
CA PRO A 95 3.38 -9.50 -3.41
C PRO A 95 4.48 -9.58 -4.48
N ALA A 96 5.55 -8.81 -4.28
CA ALA A 96 6.77 -9.01 -5.04
C ALA A 96 7.20 -10.49 -5.01
N ASN A 97 7.80 -10.98 -6.10
CA ASN A 97 8.22 -12.38 -6.27
C ASN A 97 7.08 -13.42 -6.37
N ALA A 98 5.81 -13.01 -6.55
CA ALA A 98 4.66 -13.92 -6.66
C ALA A 98 4.82 -15.02 -7.74
N PHE A 99 5.47 -14.73 -8.88
CA PHE A 99 5.69 -15.75 -9.93
C PHE A 99 6.61 -16.90 -9.48
N ASN A 100 7.57 -16.64 -8.59
CA ASN A 100 8.48 -17.68 -8.10
C ASN A 100 7.96 -18.35 -6.82
N SER A 101 7.26 -17.60 -5.97
CA SER A 101 6.74 -18.13 -4.69
C SER A 101 5.37 -18.79 -4.82
N GLY A 102 4.59 -18.43 -5.85
CA GLY A 102 3.18 -18.79 -5.98
C GLY A 102 2.24 -18.06 -5.02
N VAL A 103 2.75 -17.25 -4.10
CA VAL A 103 1.94 -16.52 -3.11
C VAL A 103 1.17 -15.38 -3.78
N GLY A 104 -0.14 -15.31 -3.53
CA GLY A 104 -1.01 -14.28 -4.11
C GLY A 104 -1.13 -14.35 -5.65
N LEU A 105 -0.59 -15.40 -6.28
CA LEU A 105 -0.55 -15.49 -7.73
C LEU A 105 -1.89 -15.97 -8.28
N ARG A 106 -2.43 -15.21 -9.24
CA ARG A 106 -3.61 -15.59 -10.02
C ARG A 106 -3.19 -15.96 -11.44
N TRP A 107 -3.51 -17.19 -11.85
CA TRP A 107 -3.36 -17.63 -13.24
C TRP A 107 -4.62 -17.31 -14.04
N LEU A 108 -4.44 -16.75 -15.23
CA LEU A 108 -5.50 -16.52 -16.20
C LEU A 108 -5.35 -17.51 -17.37
N PRO A 109 -6.28 -18.47 -17.53
CA PRO A 109 -6.35 -19.30 -18.72
C PRO A 109 -6.50 -18.47 -20.01
N PRO A 110 -6.16 -19.03 -21.18
CA PRO A 110 -6.43 -18.38 -22.46
C PRO A 110 -7.92 -18.04 -22.62
N GLY A 111 -8.21 -16.79 -22.97
CA GLY A 111 -9.58 -16.29 -23.16
C GLY A 111 -10.27 -15.76 -21.90
N GLU A 112 -9.68 -15.94 -20.72
CA GLU A 112 -10.20 -15.40 -19.47
C GLU A 112 -9.85 -13.92 -19.28
N SER A 113 -10.60 -13.24 -18.41
CA SER A 113 -10.37 -11.84 -18.04
C SER A 113 -10.35 -11.68 -16.53
N PHE A 114 -9.56 -10.71 -16.08
CA PHE A 114 -9.49 -10.32 -14.67
C PHE A 114 -9.56 -8.80 -14.59
N THR A 115 -10.34 -8.34 -13.63
CA THR A 115 -10.56 -6.92 -13.37
C THR A 115 -10.30 -6.66 -11.90
N MET A 116 -9.63 -5.54 -11.64
CA MET A 116 -9.51 -4.94 -10.32
C MET A 116 -10.09 -3.54 -10.36
N THR A 117 -10.67 -3.11 -9.26
CA THR A 117 -11.19 -1.75 -9.07
C THR A 117 -10.39 -1.06 -7.99
N TRP A 118 -9.90 0.13 -8.33
CA TRP A 118 -9.26 1.04 -7.40
C TRP A 118 -9.64 2.47 -7.76
N GLY A 119 -9.41 3.41 -6.84
CA GLY A 119 -9.70 4.81 -7.09
C GLY A 119 -9.10 5.73 -6.05
N ILE A 120 -9.15 7.02 -6.32
CA ILE A 120 -8.65 8.07 -5.44
C ILE A 120 -9.76 9.08 -5.20
N ASP A 121 -10.04 9.36 -3.93
CA ASP A 121 -10.85 10.51 -3.51
C ASP A 121 -9.92 11.57 -2.93
N ALA A 122 -10.32 12.83 -3.02
CA ALA A 122 -9.61 13.92 -2.37
C ALA A 122 -10.59 14.84 -1.64
N VAL A 123 -10.19 15.26 -0.44
CA VAL A 123 -10.75 16.44 0.21
C VAL A 123 -9.73 17.55 0.02
N LEU A 124 -10.11 18.55 -0.75
CA LEU A 124 -9.35 19.79 -0.90
C LEU A 124 -9.88 20.69 0.22
N GLY A 125 -9.03 21.10 1.17
CA GLY A 125 -9.42 21.94 2.30
C GLY A 125 -10.11 23.23 1.82
N GLU A 126 -10.79 23.93 2.73
CA GLU A 126 -11.46 25.17 2.34
C GLU A 126 -10.46 26.15 1.71
N ALA A 127 -10.82 26.70 0.55
CA ALA A 127 -10.08 27.78 -0.06
C ALA A 127 -10.17 28.97 0.89
N GLY A 128 -9.07 29.26 1.60
CA GLY A 128 -8.92 30.49 2.37
C GLY A 128 -8.96 31.74 1.49
#